data_AF-A0A0H4R0L6-F1
#
_entry.id   AF-A0A0H4R0L6-F1
#
_cell.length_a   1.000
_cell.length_b   1.000
_cell.length_c   1.000
_cell.angle_alpha   90.00
_cell.angle_beta   90.00
_cell.angle_gamma   90.00
#
_symmetry.space_group_name_H-M   'P 1'
#
loop_
_entity.id
_entity.type
_entity.pdbx_description
1 polymer ?
#
loop_
_entity_poly.entity_id
_entity_poly.type
_entity_poly.pdbx_seq_one_letter_code
_entity_poly.pdbx_strand_id
1 'polypeptide(L)'
;MDNRTLITSLDESVAQFNIVTETELIDIAMKYIAELQTQETTSTLINFRACLKNYDEKTKHEHSESINDLIFKIDAYLDDQVEECTET
;
A
#
# COMPACT_ATOMS: atom_id res chain seq x y z
N MET A 1 3.40 -2.97 -14.13
CA MET A 1 2.73 -1.74 -13.65
C MET A 1 3.80 -0.71 -13.26
N ASP A 2 3.72 0.57 -13.62
CA ASP A 2 4.74 1.56 -13.23
C ASP A 2 4.44 2.25 -11.86
N ASN A 3 5.47 2.82 -11.23
CA ASN A 3 5.38 3.46 -9.90
C ASN A 3 4.33 4.59 -9.85
N ARG A 4 4.19 5.41 -10.90
CA ARG A 4 3.22 6.51 -10.89
C ARG A 4 1.78 5.99 -10.95
N THR A 5 1.56 4.94 -11.73
CA THR A 5 0.27 4.22 -11.77
C THR A 5 -0.04 3.60 -10.40
N LEU A 6 0.96 3.04 -9.70
CA LEU A 6 0.79 2.51 -8.35
C LEU A 6 0.38 3.59 -7.35
N ILE A 7 1.14 4.69 -7.29
CA ILE A 7 0.86 5.82 -6.39
C ILE A 7 -0.55 6.34 -6.61
N THR A 8 -0.95 6.53 -7.87
CA THR A 8 -2.31 6.99 -8.21
C THR A 8 -3.37 6.01 -7.72
N SER A 9 -3.16 4.70 -7.94
CA SER A 9 -4.11 3.69 -7.52
C SER A 9 -4.23 3.59 -5.99
N LEU A 10 -3.13 3.77 -5.25
CA LEU A 10 -3.15 3.81 -3.79
C LEU A 10 -3.89 5.06 -3.28
N ASP A 11 -3.66 6.23 -3.89
CA ASP A 11 -4.34 7.47 -3.54
C ASP A 11 -5.87 7.37 -3.76
N GLU A 12 -6.29 6.74 -4.87
CA GLU A 12 -7.70 6.47 -5.15
C GLU A 12 -8.36 5.58 -4.09
N SER A 13 -7.65 4.57 -3.56
CA SER A 13 -8.17 3.75 -2.45
C SER A 13 -8.33 4.55 -1.18
N VAL A 14 -7.29 5.31 -0.81
CA VAL A 14 -7.29 6.11 0.42
C VAL A 14 -8.39 7.17 0.38
N ALA A 15 -8.68 7.72 -0.80
CA ALA A 15 -9.79 8.67 -0.98
C ALA A 15 -11.17 8.07 -0.71
N GLN A 16 -11.32 6.74 -0.72
CA GLN A 16 -12.57 6.05 -0.36
C GLN A 16 -12.69 5.75 1.14
N PHE A 17 -11.61 5.90 1.91
CA PHE A 17 -11.62 5.59 3.34
C PHE A 17 -12.51 6.57 4.11
N ASN A 18 -13.15 6.06 5.15
CA ASN A 18 -13.97 6.85 6.05
C ASN A 18 -13.08 7.65 7.00
N ILE A 19 -12.97 8.95 6.76
CA ILE A 19 -12.12 9.86 7.54
C ILE A 19 -12.39 9.86 9.05
N VAL A 20 -13.57 9.43 9.51
CA VAL A 20 -13.95 9.40 10.92
C VAL A 20 -13.47 8.12 11.62
N THR A 21 -13.48 6.99 10.92
CA THR A 21 -13.16 5.68 11.51
C THR A 21 -11.79 5.15 11.10
N GLU A 22 -11.26 5.61 9.97
CA GLU A 22 -10.02 5.11 9.37
C GLU A 22 -8.89 6.14 9.40
N THR A 23 -8.96 7.15 10.27
CA THR A 23 -7.97 8.25 10.32
C THR A 23 -6.53 7.74 10.44
N GLU A 24 -6.27 6.79 11.35
CA GLU A 24 -4.93 6.23 11.53
C GLU A 24 -4.46 5.44 10.30
N LEU A 25 -5.36 4.72 9.63
CA LEU A 25 -5.06 4.01 8.38
C LEU A 25 -4.74 4.98 7.24
N ILE A 26 -5.49 6.08 7.14
CA ILE A 26 -5.24 7.18 6.19
C ILE A 26 -3.85 7.77 6.44
N ASP A 27 -3.52 8.09 7.69
CA ASP A 27 -2.20 8.64 8.05
C ASP A 27 -1.05 7.70 7.66
N ILE A 28 -1.21 6.40 7.92
CA ILE A 28 -0.22 5.38 7.49
C ILE A 28 -0.09 5.38 5.98
N ALA A 29 -1.20 5.31 5.24
CA ALA A 29 -1.17 5.23 3.79
C ALA A 29 -0.58 6.49 3.15
N MET A 30 -1.00 7.68 3.60
CA MET A 30 -0.47 8.96 3.11
C MET A 30 1.04 9.10 3.36
N LYS A 31 1.52 8.65 4.53
CA LYS A 31 2.95 8.64 4.83
C LYS A 31 3.72 7.82 3.79
N TYR A 32 3.31 6.57 3.54
CA TYR A 32 4.01 5.70 2.61
C TYR A 32 3.87 6.16 1.16
N ILE A 33 2.73 6.72 0.76
CA ILE A 33 2.53 7.34 -0.55
C ILE A 33 3.53 8.49 -0.77
N ALA A 34 3.76 9.33 0.24
CA ALA A 34 4.77 10.38 0.17
C ALA A 34 6.20 9.82 0.10
N GLU A 35 6.50 8.75 0.84
CA GLU A 35 7.81 8.08 0.77
C GLU A 35 8.07 7.49 -0.62
N LEU A 36 7.06 6.91 -1.28
CA LEU A 36 7.18 6.34 -2.63
C LEU A 36 7.58 7.36 -3.71
N GLN A 37 7.40 8.65 -3.46
CA GLN A 37 7.82 9.72 -4.39
C GLN A 37 9.32 10.03 -4.31
N THR A 38 9.98 9.65 -3.21
CA THR A 38 11.36 10.08 -2.90
C THR A 38 12.31 8.94 -2.59
N GLN A 39 11.80 7.79 -2.20
CA GLN A 39 12.58 6.62 -1.79
C GLN A 39 12.52 5.50 -2.83
N GLU A 40 13.31 4.45 -2.59
CA GLU A 40 13.33 3.24 -3.39
C GLU A 40 11.98 2.50 -3.25
N THR A 41 11.30 2.28 -4.39
CA THR A 41 9.91 1.80 -4.45
C THR A 41 9.69 0.48 -3.73
N THR A 42 10.44 -0.56 -4.08
CA THR A 42 10.25 -1.94 -3.60
C THR A 42 10.47 -2.04 -2.10
N SER A 43 11.56 -1.48 -1.56
CA SER A 43 11.78 -1.47 -0.11
C SER A 43 10.68 -0.71 0.64
N THR A 44 10.23 0.41 0.10
CA THR A 44 9.13 1.21 0.68
C THR A 44 7.82 0.41 0.71
N LEU A 45 7.50 -0.30 -0.37
CA LEU A 45 6.31 -1.14 -0.47
C LEU A 45 6.34 -2.34 0.47
N ILE A 46 7.49 -2.99 0.63
CA ILE A 46 7.66 -4.09 1.60
C ILE A 46 7.38 -3.58 3.02
N ASN A 47 7.91 -2.42 3.37
CA ASN A 47 7.68 -1.79 4.68
C ASN A 47 6.22 -1.36 4.85
N PHE A 48 5.62 -0.79 3.81
CA PHE A 48 4.22 -0.37 3.83
C PHE A 48 3.29 -1.58 4.07
N ARG A 49 3.49 -2.66 3.32
CA ARG A 49 2.76 -3.92 3.48
C ARG A 49 2.89 -4.50 4.89
N ALA A 50 4.08 -4.49 5.46
CA ALA A 50 4.30 -4.95 6.83
C ALA A 50 3.56 -4.07 7.85
N CYS A 51 3.56 -2.75 7.64
CA CYS A 51 2.84 -1.80 8.49
C CYS A 51 1.33 -2.05 8.45
N LEU A 52 0.76 -2.25 7.26
CA LEU A 52 -0.65 -2.56 7.04
C LEU A 52 -1.09 -3.83 7.78
N LYS A 53 -0.32 -4.92 7.67
CA LYS A 53 -0.62 -6.18 8.38
C LYS A 53 -0.60 -6.01 9.90
N ASN A 54 0.41 -5.32 10.42
CA ASN A 54 0.50 -5.05 11.85
C ASN A 54 -0.66 -4.16 12.34
N TYR A 55 -1.10 -3.19 11.53
CA TYR A 55 -2.27 -2.36 11.84
C TYR A 55 -3.57 -3.19 11.83
N ASP A 56 -3.73 -4.08 10.85
CA ASP A 56 -4.86 -5.01 10.75
C ASP A 56 -4.98 -5.91 12.00
N GLU A 57 -3.85 -6.48 12.45
CA GLU A 57 -3.81 -7.30 13.67
C GLU A 57 -4.15 -6.48 14.93
N LYS A 58 -3.62 -5.25 15.04
CA LYS A 58 -3.88 -4.36 16.18
C LYS A 58 -5.34 -3.91 16.27
N THR A 59 -5.96 -3.65 15.13
CA THR A 59 -7.36 -3.24 15.03
C THR A 59 -8.33 -4.44 15.00
N LYS A 60 -7.82 -5.66 15.11
CA LYS A 60 -8.60 -6.91 15.04
C LYS A 60 -9.44 -6.99 13.75
N HIS A 61 -8.82 -6.61 12.63
CA HIS A 61 -9.41 -6.71 11.30
C HIS A 61 -10.61 -5.78 11.04
N GLU A 62 -10.77 -4.71 11.84
CA GLU A 62 -11.88 -3.75 11.72
C GLU A 62 -11.95 -3.11 10.33
N HIS A 63 -10.80 -2.86 9.70
CA HIS A 63 -10.69 -2.24 8.37
C HIS A 63 -10.05 -3.19 7.34
N SER A 64 -10.27 -4.50 7.52
CA SER A 64 -9.61 -5.52 6.70
C SER A 64 -9.91 -5.39 5.20
N GLU A 65 -11.08 -4.91 4.80
CA GLU A 65 -11.38 -4.66 3.37
C GLU A 65 -10.45 -3.59 2.78
N SER A 66 -10.41 -2.41 3.40
CA SER A 66 -9.51 -1.30 3.03
C SER A 66 -8.04 -1.72 3.02
N ILE A 67 -7.62 -2.48 4.02
CA ILE A 67 -6.24 -2.95 4.16
C ILE A 67 -5.91 -3.98 3.07
N ASN A 68 -6.81 -4.92 2.80
CA ASN A 68 -6.60 -5.95 1.78
C ASN A 68 -6.54 -5.35 0.38
N ASP A 69 -7.33 -4.32 0.08
CA ASP A 69 -7.24 -3.60 -1.19
C ASP A 69 -5.86 -2.96 -1.40
N LEU A 70 -5.34 -2.26 -0.38
CA LEU A 70 -4.00 -1.69 -0.43
C LEU A 70 -2.92 -2.79 -0.60
N ILE A 71 -3.01 -3.87 0.18
CA ILE A 71 -2.07 -5.00 0.07
C ILE A 71 -2.12 -5.64 -1.31
N PHE A 72 -3.32 -5.81 -1.88
CA PHE A 72 -3.49 -6.39 -3.21
C PHE A 72 -2.77 -5.55 -4.28
N LYS A 73 -2.90 -4.22 -4.23
CA LYS A 73 -2.22 -3.31 -5.17
C LYS A 73 -0.71 -3.35 -5.00
N ILE A 74 -0.23 -3.42 -3.76
CA ILE A 74 1.20 -3.56 -3.45
C ILE A 74 1.73 -4.89 -4.00
N ASP A 75 1.06 -6.01 -3.71
CA ASP A 75 1.49 -7.35 -4.12
C ASP A 75 1.48 -7.44 -5.66
N ALA A 76 0.44 -6.92 -6.33
CA ALA A 76 0.39 -6.87 -7.80
C ALA A 76 1.57 -6.12 -8.43
N TYR A 77 2.01 -5.01 -7.84
CA TYR A 77 3.20 -4.30 -8.31
C TYR A 77 4.48 -5.10 -8.06
N LEU A 78 4.62 -5.70 -6.88
CA LEU A 78 5.81 -6.48 -6.52
C LEU A 78 5.96 -7.74 -7.38
N ASP A 79 4.86 -8.44 -7.70
CA ASP A 79 4.86 -9.60 -8.59
C ASP A 79 5.31 -9.22 -10.02
N ASP A 80 4.84 -8.08 -10.54
CA ASP A 80 5.22 -7.56 -11.87
C ASP A 80 6.73 -7.27 -11.94
N GLN A 81 7.33 -6.74 -10.86
CA GLN A 81 8.77 -6.51 -10.77
C GLN A 81 9.60 -7.81 -10.66
N VAL A 82 9.02 -8.89 -10.14
CA VAL A 82 9.68 -10.21 -10.05
C VAL A 82 9.68 -10.90 -11.41
N GLU A 83 8.61 -10.77 -12.20
CA GLU A 83 8.50 -11.38 -13.52
C GLU A 83 9.55 -10.80 -14.50
N GLU A 84 9.78 -9.47 -14.47
CA GLU A 84 10.84 -8.80 -15.25
C GLU A 84 12.28 -9.31 -14.96
N CYS A 85 12.52 -9.91 -13.78
CA CYS A 85 13.85 -10.43 -13.41
C CYS A 85 14.11 -11.87 -13.88
N THR A 86 13.10 -12.56 -14.43
CA THR A 86 13.21 -14.00 -14.79
C THR A 86 13.46 -14.26 -16.28
N GLU A 87 13.52 -13.22 -17.11
CA GLU A 87 13.68 -13.32 -18.58
C GLU A 87 15.10 -13.07 -19.12
N THR A 88 16.16 -13.12 -18.29
CA THR A 88 17.57 -12.96 -18.74
C THR A 88 18.39 -14.24 -18.75
#